data_AF-A0A1S8TFL9-F1
#
_entry.id   AF-A0A1S8TFL9-F1
#
_cell.length_a   1.000
_cell.length_b   1.000
_cell.length_c   1.000
_cell.angle_alpha   90.00
_cell.angle_beta   90.00
_cell.angle_gamma   90.00
#
_symmetry.space_group_name_H-M   'P 1'
#
loop_
_entity.id
_entity.type
_entity.pdbx_description
1 polymer ?
#
loop_
_entity_poly.entity_id
_entity_poly.type
_entity_poly.pdbx_seq_one_letter_code
_entity_poly.pdbx_strand_id
1 'polypeptide(L)'
;MLVIMMGKYNNKKTYIGNIKFDSQLEAEYYTYLQENRDKLGICEIELQVPFLLINTIRYNGHTYSKIQYKSDFKVTYINGGIEVLDTKGVETSVFKLKRRLLLERYPNINFYCVKKVKGQWIKY
;
A
#
# COMPACT_ATOMS: atom_id res chain seq x y z
N MET A 1 -31.53 6.54 -15.30
CA MET A 1 -30.46 6.07 -16.21
C MET A 1 -29.13 6.16 -15.46
N LEU A 2 -28.67 5.06 -14.86
CA LEU A 2 -27.43 5.06 -14.07
C LEU A 2 -26.25 4.82 -15.02
N VAL A 3 -25.43 5.84 -15.24
CA VAL A 3 -24.21 5.71 -16.05
C VAL A 3 -23.15 5.04 -15.19
N ILE A 4 -22.89 3.75 -15.46
CA ILE A 4 -21.79 3.01 -14.84
C ILE A 4 -20.52 3.35 -15.63
N MET A 5 -19.71 4.27 -15.11
CA MET A 5 -18.38 4.51 -15.67
C MET A 5 -17.46 3.34 -15.31
N MET A 6 -17.16 2.49 -16.29
CA MET A 6 -16.16 1.42 -16.18
C MET A 6 -14.79 2.05 -15.92
N GLY A 7 -14.31 1.94 -14.68
CA GLY A 7 -12.93 2.26 -14.34
C GLY A 7 -11.99 1.33 -15.09
N LYS A 8 -10.83 1.86 -15.51
CA LYS A 8 -9.74 1.05 -16.06
C LYS A 8 -9.30 0.03 -15.00
N TYR A 9 -9.21 -1.23 -15.41
CA TYR A 9 -8.96 -2.43 -14.60
C TYR A 9 -10.18 -2.87 -13.77
N ASN A 10 -10.57 -4.14 -13.94
CA ASN A 10 -11.75 -4.82 -13.41
C ASN A 10 -11.70 -5.03 -11.87
N ASN A 11 -11.20 -4.06 -11.10
CA ASN A 11 -11.16 -4.13 -9.64
C ASN A 11 -12.54 -3.79 -9.08
N LYS A 12 -13.21 -4.83 -8.56
CA LYS A 12 -14.39 -4.64 -7.72
C LYS A 12 -13.94 -3.99 -6.42
N LYS A 13 -14.37 -2.74 -6.18
CA LYS A 13 -14.15 -2.05 -4.90
C LYS A 13 -14.65 -2.97 -3.78
N THR A 14 -13.75 -3.33 -2.88
CA THR A 14 -14.06 -4.24 -1.77
C THR A 14 -14.15 -3.41 -0.50
N TYR A 15 -15.28 -3.54 0.19
CA TYR A 15 -15.50 -2.91 1.48
C TYR A 15 -15.38 -3.97 2.57
N ILE A 16 -14.69 -3.64 3.66
CA ILE A 16 -14.72 -4.41 4.90
C ILE A 16 -15.22 -3.45 5.98
N GLY A 17 -16.47 -3.64 6.41
CA GLY A 17 -17.19 -2.63 7.18
C GLY A 17 -17.28 -1.31 6.41
N ASN A 18 -16.75 -0.23 7.00
CA ASN A 18 -16.72 1.11 6.40
C ASN A 18 -15.40 1.43 5.68
N ILE A 19 -14.47 0.48 5.61
CA ILE A 19 -13.16 0.67 5.01
C ILE A 19 -13.23 0.31 3.53
N LYS A 20 -12.75 1.22 2.67
CA LYS A 20 -12.67 1.02 1.22
C LYS A 20 -11.25 0.61 0.83
N PHE A 21 -11.14 -0.50 0.10
CA PHE A 21 -9.89 -0.95 -0.52
C PHE A 21 -9.89 -0.69 -2.03
N ASP A 22 -8.70 -0.42 -2.57
CA ASP A 22 -8.51 -0.14 -3.98
C ASP A 22 -8.39 -1.45 -4.79
N SER A 23 -8.19 -2.58 -4.12
CA SER A 23 -8.20 -3.93 -4.70
C SER A 23 -8.79 -5.01 -3.78
N GLN A 24 -9.18 -6.15 -4.37
CA GLN A 24 -9.58 -7.34 -3.60
C GLN A 24 -8.40 -7.95 -2.84
N LEU A 25 -7.17 -7.86 -3.39
CA LEU A 25 -5.96 -8.39 -2.77
C LEU A 25 -5.60 -7.63 -1.48
N GLU A 26 -5.75 -6.30 -1.48
CA GLU A 26 -5.65 -5.47 -0.28
C GLU A 26 -6.65 -5.91 0.79
N ALA A 27 -7.93 -6.03 0.43
CA ALA A 27 -8.97 -6.41 1.37
C ALA A 27 -8.70 -7.81 1.97
N GLU A 28 -8.26 -8.76 1.13
CA GLU A 28 -7.92 -10.12 1.58
C GLU A 28 -6.71 -10.13 2.52
N TYR A 29 -5.68 -9.33 2.23
CA TYR A 29 -4.51 -9.23 3.10
C TYR A 29 -4.84 -8.53 4.42
N TYR A 30 -5.67 -7.48 4.38
CA TYR A 30 -6.16 -6.82 5.59
C TYR A 30 -6.90 -7.80 6.50
N THR A 31 -7.83 -8.59 5.95
CA THR A 31 -8.53 -9.64 6.71
C THR A 31 -7.54 -10.63 7.32
N TYR A 32 -6.57 -11.10 6.53
CA TYR A 32 -5.51 -11.99 7.03
C TYR A 32 -4.74 -11.38 8.20
N LEU A 33 -4.30 -10.12 8.10
CA LEU A 33 -3.60 -9.44 9.19
C LEU A 33 -4.48 -9.33 10.44
N GLN A 34 -5.76 -8.98 10.27
CA GLN A 34 -6.74 -8.83 11.37
C GLN A 34 -7.04 -10.17 12.07
N GLU A 35 -7.23 -11.25 11.33
CA GLU A 35 -7.50 -12.58 11.88
C GLU A 35 -6.28 -13.19 12.58
N ASN A 36 -5.07 -12.78 12.21
CA ASN A 36 -3.82 -13.35 12.69
C ASN A 36 -3.03 -12.38 13.60
N ARG A 37 -3.65 -11.31 14.11
CA ARG A 37 -2.95 -10.26 14.89
C ARG A 37 -2.14 -10.83 16.04
N ASP A 38 -2.77 -11.63 16.89
CA ASP A 38 -2.12 -12.19 18.09
C ASP A 38 -0.96 -13.11 17.71
N LYS A 39 -1.18 -13.99 16.73
CA LYS A 39 -0.17 -14.92 16.22
C LYS A 39 1.02 -14.20 15.59
N LEU A 40 0.78 -13.09 14.90
CA LEU A 40 1.81 -12.27 14.25
C LEU A 40 2.41 -11.21 15.19
N GLY A 41 1.89 -11.08 16.41
CA GLY A 41 2.31 -10.06 17.38
C GLY A 41 2.02 -8.64 16.92
N ILE A 42 0.90 -8.40 16.23
CA ILE A 42 0.51 -7.09 15.68
C ILE A 42 -0.31 -6.31 16.71
N CYS A 43 0.13 -5.11 17.06
CA CYS A 43 -0.61 -4.19 17.93
C CYS A 43 -1.32 -3.07 17.17
N GLU A 44 -0.86 -2.68 15.98
CA GLU A 44 -1.48 -1.61 15.19
C GLU A 44 -1.39 -1.91 13.69
N ILE A 45 -2.46 -1.56 12.95
CA ILE A 45 -2.49 -1.59 11.49
C ILE A 45 -3.06 -0.25 11.03
N GLU A 46 -2.23 0.54 10.37
CA GLU A 46 -2.63 1.75 9.68
C GLU A 46 -2.79 1.45 8.19
N LEU A 47 -3.83 1.99 7.57
CA LEU A 47 -4.11 1.80 6.15
C LEU A 47 -3.65 3.01 5.35
N GLN A 48 -3.25 2.78 4.11
CA GLN A 48 -3.19 3.85 3.11
C GLN A 48 -2.21 4.98 3.47
N VAL A 49 -1.09 4.64 4.13
CA VAL A 49 -0.15 5.59 4.73
C VAL A 49 0.66 6.34 3.66
N PRO A 50 0.62 7.68 3.62
CA PRO A 50 1.32 8.45 2.61
C PRO A 50 2.76 8.79 3.04
N PHE A 51 3.72 8.53 2.14
CA PHE A 51 5.12 8.90 2.24
C PHE A 51 5.47 9.91 1.15
N LEU A 52 6.04 11.05 1.53
CA LEU A 52 6.49 12.06 0.57
C LEU A 52 7.71 11.55 -0.19
N LEU A 53 7.68 11.53 -1.53
CA LEU A 53 8.83 11.15 -2.37
C LEU A 53 9.55 12.38 -2.91
N ILE A 54 8.78 13.27 -3.53
CA ILE A 54 9.29 14.49 -4.15
C ILE A 54 8.47 15.66 -3.63
N ASN A 55 9.15 16.70 -3.17
CA ASN A 55 8.53 17.95 -2.75
C ASN A 55 7.77 18.61 -3.91
N THR A 56 6.88 19.55 -3.61
CA THR A 56 6.32 20.43 -4.64
C THR A 56 7.47 21.19 -5.31
N ILE A 57 7.52 21.17 -6.64
CA ILE A 57 8.55 21.86 -7.43
C ILE A 57 7.92 23.09 -8.08
N ARG A 58 8.55 24.24 -7.96
CA ARG A 58 8.19 25.46 -8.70
C ARG A 58 9.27 25.72 -9.74
N TYR A 59 8.89 25.71 -11.02
CA TYR A 59 9.82 25.87 -12.12
C TYR A 59 9.14 26.60 -13.29
N ASN A 60 9.78 27.66 -13.79
CA ASN A 60 9.28 28.51 -14.89
C ASN A 60 7.82 28.96 -14.74
N GLY A 61 7.42 29.42 -13.55
CA GLY A 61 6.05 29.85 -13.28
C GLY A 61 5.03 28.71 -13.11
N HIS A 62 5.44 27.45 -13.34
CA HIS A 62 4.59 26.27 -13.13
C HIS A 62 4.84 25.63 -11.77
N THR A 63 3.77 25.10 -11.17
CA THR A 63 3.84 24.33 -9.92
C THR A 63 3.56 22.85 -10.21
N TYR A 64 4.55 22.00 -9.97
CA TYR A 64 4.41 20.56 -9.98
C TYR A 64 4.12 20.09 -8.56
N SER A 65 2.92 19.54 -8.34
CA SER A 65 2.51 19.04 -7.04
C SER A 65 3.44 17.96 -6.51
N LYS A 66 3.58 17.89 -5.18
CA LYS A 66 4.31 16.83 -4.49
C LYS A 66 3.89 15.44 -4.98
N ILE A 67 4.86 14.53 -5.07
CA ILE A 67 4.61 13.12 -5.36
C ILE A 67 4.70 12.34 -4.07
N GLN A 68 3.69 11.53 -3.78
CA GLN A 68 3.66 10.61 -2.65
C GLN A 68 3.61 9.17 -3.12
N TYR A 69 4.25 8.31 -2.33
CA TYR A 69 3.99 6.89 -2.25
C TYR A 69 2.87 6.68 -1.22
N LYS A 70 1.89 5.85 -1.52
CA LYS A 70 0.83 5.52 -0.57
C LYS A 70 0.90 4.01 -0.37
N SER A 71 1.35 3.56 0.80
CA SER A 71 1.41 2.13 1.09
C SER A 71 0.02 1.61 1.43
N ASP A 72 -0.21 0.32 1.22
CA ASP A 72 -1.49 -0.28 1.60
C ASP A 72 -1.59 -0.39 3.12
N PHE A 73 -0.50 -0.79 3.77
CA PHE A 73 -0.44 -1.01 5.22
C PHE A 73 0.84 -0.43 5.84
N LYS A 74 0.73 -0.02 7.10
CA LYS A 74 1.83 0.11 8.04
C LYS A 74 1.46 -0.68 9.29
N VAL A 75 2.30 -1.63 9.67
CA VAL A 75 2.05 -2.58 10.75
C VAL A 75 3.05 -2.31 11.86
N THR A 76 2.55 -2.09 13.07
CA THR A 76 3.35 -1.99 14.29
C THR A 76 3.22 -3.28 15.07
N TYR A 77 4.36 -3.86 15.46
CA TYR A 77 4.45 -5.09 16.23
C TYR A 77 4.64 -4.80 17.72
N ILE A 78 4.26 -5.74 18.58
CA ILE A 78 4.37 -5.63 20.05
C ILE A 78 5.83 -5.42 20.49
N ASN A 79 6.80 -5.94 19.74
CA ASN A 79 8.23 -5.73 20.03
C ASN A 79 8.76 -4.34 19.58
N GLY A 80 7.89 -3.45 19.10
CA GLY A 80 8.24 -2.12 18.60
C GLY A 80 8.69 -2.09 17.13
N GLY A 81 8.79 -3.24 16.46
CA GLY A 81 9.08 -3.31 15.03
C GLY A 81 7.98 -2.63 14.21
N ILE A 82 8.36 -2.01 13.09
CA ILE A 82 7.43 -1.41 12.14
C ILE A 82 7.76 -1.94 10.75
N GLU A 83 6.73 -2.36 10.02
CA GLU A 83 6.81 -2.73 8.61
C GLU A 83 5.83 -1.92 7.77
N VAL A 84 6.25 -1.54 6.55
CA VAL A 84 5.41 -0.90 5.55
C VAL A 84 5.18 -1.89 4.42
N LEU A 85 3.92 -2.28 4.22
CA LEU A 85 3.56 -3.39 3.34
C LEU A 85 2.69 -2.91 2.19
N ASP A 86 2.91 -3.47 1.01
CA ASP A 86 2.14 -3.17 -0.19
C ASP A 86 1.80 -4.45 -0.97
N THR A 87 0.53 -4.66 -1.27
CA THR A 87 0.05 -5.84 -1.98
C THR A 87 0.30 -5.73 -3.47
N LYS A 88 0.80 -6.82 -4.07
CA LYS A 88 1.19 -6.84 -5.47
C LYS A 88 0.76 -8.12 -6.19
N GLY A 89 -0.01 -7.93 -7.26
CA GLY A 89 -0.18 -8.92 -8.33
C GLY A 89 0.83 -8.72 -9.44
N VAL A 90 0.88 -7.51 -10.02
CA VAL A 90 1.80 -7.14 -11.11
C VAL A 90 2.51 -5.83 -10.78
N GLU A 91 3.84 -5.80 -10.93
CA GLU A 91 4.64 -4.59 -10.72
C GLU A 91 4.74 -3.75 -12.01
N THR A 92 4.12 -2.57 -12.01
CA THR A 92 4.23 -1.61 -13.12
C THR A 92 5.57 -0.84 -13.08
N SER A 93 5.98 -0.25 -14.20
CA SER A 93 7.17 0.61 -14.25
C SER A 93 7.08 1.81 -13.30
N VAL A 94 5.90 2.45 -13.22
CA VAL A 94 5.62 3.56 -12.30
C VAL A 94 5.76 3.12 -10.84
N PHE A 95 5.25 1.94 -10.50
CA PHE A 95 5.42 1.39 -9.17
C PHE A 95 6.90 1.17 -8.84
N LYS A 96 7.65 0.51 -9.73
CA LYS A 96 9.09 0.25 -9.53
C LYS A 96 9.88 1.54 -9.35
N LEU A 97 9.56 2.59 -10.10
CA LEU A 97 10.16 3.91 -9.94
C LEU A 97 9.83 4.52 -8.58
N LYS A 98 8.56 4.54 -8.19
CA LYS A 98 8.14 5.09 -6.89
C LYS A 98 8.73 4.30 -5.72
N ARG A 99 8.85 2.97 -5.81
CA ARG A 99 9.54 2.13 -4.82
C ARG A 99 11.00 2.53 -4.68
N ARG A 100 11.71 2.74 -5.79
CA ARG A 100 13.12 3.22 -5.75
C ARG A 100 13.25 4.58 -5.06
N LEU A 101 12.37 5.54 -5.39
CA LEU A 101 12.34 6.85 -4.76
C LEU A 101 12.01 6.77 -3.26
N LEU A 102 11.13 5.84 -2.86
CA LEU A 102 10.81 5.60 -1.45
C LEU A 102 12.05 5.13 -0.69
N LEU A 103 12.73 4.10 -1.20
CA LEU A 103 13.90 3.51 -0.55
C LEU A 103 15.08 4.49 -0.49
N GLU A 104 15.26 5.33 -1.50
CA GLU A 104 16.30 6.37 -1.49
C GLU A 104 16.02 7.43 -0.41
N ARG A 105 14.77 7.91 -0.33
CA ARG A 105 14.41 8.98 0.62
C ARG A 105 14.25 8.51 2.07
N TYR A 106 13.87 7.26 2.26
CA TYR A 106 13.69 6.64 3.58
C TYR A 106 14.59 5.40 3.67
N PRO A 107 15.92 5.55 3.80
CA PRO A 107 16.85 4.41 3.71
C PRO A 107 16.68 3.38 4.84
N ASN A 108 16.07 3.77 5.96
CA ASN A 108 15.83 2.90 7.12
C ASN A 108 14.40 2.33 7.14
N ILE A 109 13.64 2.44 6.05
CA ILE A 109 12.28 1.90 5.99
C ILE A 109 12.30 0.38 5.84
N ASN A 110 11.54 -0.33 6.68
CA ASN A 110 11.28 -1.75 6.50
C ASN A 110 10.11 -1.93 5.53
N PHE A 111 10.37 -1.73 4.24
CA PHE A 111 9.36 -1.81 3.19
C PHE A 111 9.38 -3.18 2.51
N TYR A 112 8.21 -3.80 2.34
CA TYR A 112 8.08 -5.07 1.62
C TYR A 112 6.86 -5.10 0.71
N CYS A 113 7.00 -5.83 -0.40
CA CYS A 113 5.85 -6.24 -1.18
C CYS A 113 5.28 -7.55 -0.63
N VAL A 114 3.97 -7.72 -0.72
CA VAL A 114 3.29 -8.97 -0.35
C VAL A 114 2.45 -9.48 -1.51
N LYS A 115 2.49 -10.79 -1.74
CA LYS A 115 1.68 -11.45 -2.77
C LYS A 115 1.16 -12.80 -2.29
N LYS A 116 0.05 -13.24 -2.88
CA LYS A 116 -0.53 -14.54 -2.59
C LYS A 116 -0.05 -15.58 -3.61
N VAL A 117 0.57 -16.66 -3.15
CA VAL A 117 1.08 -17.76 -3.97
C VAL A 117 0.55 -19.07 -3.41
N LYS A 118 -0.22 -19.84 -4.20
CA LYS A 118 -0.82 -21.12 -3.78
C LYS A 118 -1.54 -21.04 -2.41
N GLY A 119 -2.26 -19.94 -2.17
CA GLY A 119 -3.00 -19.72 -0.92
C GLY A 119 -2.19 -19.10 0.23
N GLN A 120 -0.88 -18.98 0.12
CA GLN A 120 0.00 -18.44 1.16
C GLN A 120 0.46 -17.01 0.84
N TRP A 121 0.59 -16.19 1.87
CA TRP A 121 1.14 -14.84 1.77
C TRP A 121 2.66 -14.87 1.85
N ILE A 122 3.31 -14.36 0.80
CA ILE A 122 4.77 -14.28 0.71
C ILE A 122 5.17 -12.81 0.69
N LYS A 123 6.08 -12.47 1.59
CA LYS A 123 6.75 -11.17 1.68
C LYS A 123 8.04 -11.21 0.88
N TYR A 124 8.34 -10.17 0.09
CA TYR A 124 9.54 -10.07 -0.73
C TYR A 124 10.00 -8.62 -0.95
#